data_AF-A0A395H4F3-F1
#
_entry.id   AF-A0A395H4F3-F1
#
_cell.length_a   1.000
_cell.length_b   1.000
_cell.length_c   1.000
_cell.angle_alpha   90.00
_cell.angle_beta   90.00
_cell.angle_gamma   90.00
#
_symmetry.space_group_name_H-M   'P 1'
#
loop_
_entity.id
_entity.type
_entity.pdbx_description
1 polymer ?
#
loop_
_entity_poly.entity_id
_entity_poly.type
_entity_poly.pdbx_seq_one_letter_code
_entity_poly.pdbx_strand_id
1 'polypeptide(L)'
;MDEEDDVFLKIFNQKRDAGSRCTEDQFEEVMSFFELTSRKEQPYACVDNSPLMTFDEFQQAMDPAVEESVKRFAKDVYEYWKSRRTSGGNEPLLPTPKIEAGRDTDDTDPYVCFRRREVRQTRKTRGRDAQSADKLRRLRKELEDARQMVALVRQRELARKEMLAIERQVFMQRSEVKEMKRKLNIKDDDEDLINQKVSPMHTCHRWLPILMTLQQPKKKPVEAPAVQRPAAPQLRMPPKAGTQAAEDLQLLEDVQAEKENEILRDIKQNITKHIKWNEGYVDCTRAPLSPSPDRMFESAFRPAITTQLPTPPSSDSSENMLESALDTPSAIALRDKLAPHAMELSEDTSKMPSFRRRIGRGGRLWIDRRKLASRCRVEMDPWKADRFKYDQEDSDDDLDFERDQYDIQIMQHRAIMAAKARDQQAAAAAQAHAQAQAAQAQAQAQAQRRLQAEQTSATNPPSGGQTMGSNPGPGAIASTSET
;
A
#
# COMPACT_ATOMS: atom_id res chain seq x y z
N MET A 1 -44.21 5.50 3.89
CA MET A 1 -45.53 5.93 4.40
C MET A 1 -46.10 4.83 5.29
N ASP A 2 -46.91 5.19 6.28
CA ASP A 2 -47.78 4.27 7.04
C ASP A 2 -49.26 4.41 6.63
N GLU A 3 -50.18 3.67 7.30
CA GLU A 3 -51.61 3.72 6.97
C GLU A 3 -52.24 5.10 7.24
N GLU A 4 -51.72 5.89 8.19
CA GLU A 4 -52.19 7.24 8.46
C GLU A 4 -51.75 8.21 7.36
N ASP A 5 -50.50 8.08 6.90
CA ASP A 5 -49.96 8.81 5.76
C ASP A 5 -50.78 8.55 4.49
N ASP A 6 -51.19 7.30 4.24
CA ASP A 6 -52.03 6.92 3.11
C ASP A 6 -53.40 7.61 3.14
N VAL A 7 -54.03 7.66 4.32
CA VAL A 7 -55.32 8.33 4.50
C VAL A 7 -55.16 9.84 4.29
N PHE A 8 -54.11 10.43 4.86
CA PHE A 8 -53.78 11.84 4.66
C PHE A 8 -53.58 12.16 3.17
N LEU A 9 -52.75 11.39 2.46
CA LEU A 9 -52.43 11.61 1.05
C LEU A 9 -53.68 11.48 0.16
N LYS A 10 -54.57 10.53 0.45
CA LYS A 10 -55.86 10.40 -0.25
C LYS A 10 -56.73 11.63 -0.05
N ILE A 11 -56.89 12.11 1.18
CA ILE A 11 -57.69 13.32 1.49
C ILE A 11 -57.05 14.57 0.86
N PHE A 12 -55.72 14.66 0.92
CA PHE A 12 -54.94 15.74 0.34
C PHE A 12 -55.11 15.84 -1.17
N ASN A 13 -55.09 14.71 -1.87
CA ASN A 13 -55.25 14.64 -3.31
C ASN A 13 -56.70 14.77 -3.79
N GLN A 14 -57.71 14.51 -2.94
CA GLN A 14 -59.12 14.73 -3.28
C GLN A 14 -59.43 16.20 -3.61
N LYS A 15 -58.71 17.13 -2.96
CA LYS A 15 -58.90 18.57 -3.16
C LYS A 15 -58.17 19.13 -4.39
N ARG A 16 -57.49 18.30 -5.17
CA ARG A 16 -56.58 18.70 -6.24
C ARG A 16 -56.91 18.09 -7.61
N ASP A 17 -56.68 18.86 -8.65
CA ASP A 17 -56.82 18.44 -10.04
C ASP A 17 -55.84 17.32 -10.38
N ALA A 18 -56.17 16.49 -11.37
CA ALA A 18 -55.39 15.30 -11.72
C ALA A 18 -53.90 15.58 -12.01
N GLY A 19 -53.56 16.76 -12.55
CA GLY A 19 -52.17 17.17 -12.82
C GLY A 19 -51.45 17.88 -11.65
N SER A 20 -52.16 18.19 -10.56
CA SER A 20 -51.58 18.82 -9.35
C SER A 20 -51.55 17.90 -8.14
N ARG A 21 -52.00 16.66 -8.29
CA ARG A 21 -51.91 15.63 -7.26
C ARG A 21 -50.45 15.34 -6.92
N CYS A 22 -50.21 15.10 -5.64
CA CYS A 22 -48.94 14.63 -5.13
C CYS A 22 -48.90 13.10 -5.29
N THR A 23 -47.85 12.57 -5.91
CA THR A 23 -47.62 11.12 -5.90
C THR A 23 -47.09 10.67 -4.55
N GLU A 24 -47.12 9.36 -4.30
CA GLU A 24 -46.55 8.74 -3.10
C GLU A 24 -45.06 9.07 -2.99
N ASP A 25 -44.28 8.86 -4.05
CA ASP A 25 -42.84 9.18 -4.08
C ASP A 25 -42.54 10.65 -3.72
N GLN A 26 -43.34 11.60 -4.25
CA GLN A 26 -43.17 13.03 -3.97
C GLN A 26 -43.51 13.37 -2.51
N PHE A 27 -44.49 12.69 -1.93
CA PHE A 27 -44.85 12.86 -0.52
C PHE A 27 -43.74 12.31 0.38
N GLU A 28 -43.23 11.11 0.09
CA GLU A 28 -42.13 10.49 0.83
C GLU A 28 -40.86 11.32 0.75
N GLU A 29 -40.57 11.90 -0.41
CA GLU A 29 -39.43 12.80 -0.59
C GLU A 29 -39.53 14.04 0.30
N VAL A 30 -40.72 14.66 0.38
CA VAL A 30 -40.98 15.80 1.28
C VAL A 30 -40.81 15.40 2.74
N MET A 31 -41.39 14.26 3.15
CA MET A 31 -41.29 13.76 4.52
C MET A 31 -39.83 13.44 4.89
N SER A 32 -39.09 12.82 3.98
CA SER A 32 -37.67 12.52 4.12
C SER A 32 -36.83 13.78 4.27
N PHE A 33 -37.09 14.81 3.45
CA PHE A 33 -36.42 16.11 3.57
C PHE A 33 -36.62 16.72 4.96
N PHE A 34 -37.85 16.71 5.48
CA PHE A 34 -38.13 17.23 6.83
C PHE A 34 -37.43 16.41 7.93
N GLU A 35 -37.47 15.08 7.86
CA GLU A 35 -36.78 14.21 8.81
C GLU A 35 -35.27 14.41 8.83
N LEU A 36 -34.63 14.43 7.66
CA LEU A 36 -33.19 14.59 7.54
C LEU A 36 -32.73 15.96 8.01
N THR A 37 -33.44 17.01 7.62
CA THR A 37 -33.11 18.39 8.00
C THR A 37 -33.34 18.62 9.50
N SER A 38 -34.47 18.14 10.05
CA SER A 38 -34.74 18.22 11.49
C SER A 38 -33.68 17.48 12.31
N ARG A 39 -33.28 16.27 11.89
CA ARG A 39 -32.24 15.48 12.58
C ARG A 39 -30.88 16.18 12.55
N LYS A 40 -30.57 16.91 11.48
CA LYS A 40 -29.31 17.63 11.30
C LYS A 40 -29.26 18.91 12.14
N GLU A 41 -30.31 19.73 12.06
CA GLU A 41 -30.33 21.05 12.71
C GLU A 41 -30.75 20.97 14.19
N GLN A 42 -31.61 20.01 14.55
CA GLN A 42 -32.14 19.83 15.91
C GLN A 42 -31.99 18.37 16.40
N PRO A 43 -30.75 17.86 16.58
CA PRO A 43 -30.51 16.46 16.96
C PRO A 43 -31.06 16.07 18.35
N TYR A 44 -31.26 17.05 19.25
CA TYR A 44 -31.72 16.81 20.63
C TYR A 44 -33.16 17.27 20.89
N ALA A 45 -33.99 17.39 19.84
CA ALA A 45 -35.36 17.91 19.95
C ALA A 45 -36.28 17.10 20.89
N CYS A 46 -35.99 15.81 21.10
CA CYS A 46 -36.74 14.92 21.99
C CYS A 46 -36.41 15.09 23.48
N VAL A 47 -35.25 15.68 23.85
CA VAL A 47 -34.79 15.73 25.25
C VAL A 47 -35.54 16.80 26.05
N ASP A 48 -35.83 17.96 25.46
CA ASP A 48 -36.37 19.13 26.16
C ASP A 48 -37.74 19.59 25.65
N ASN A 49 -38.44 18.78 24.83
CA ASN A 49 -39.66 19.20 24.11
C ASN A 49 -39.48 20.55 23.39
N SER A 50 -38.28 20.76 22.82
CA SER A 50 -37.93 22.01 22.17
C SER A 50 -38.87 22.28 20.99
N PRO A 51 -39.24 23.54 20.72
CA PRO A 51 -40.04 23.88 19.55
C PRO A 51 -39.40 23.32 18.27
N LEU A 52 -40.19 22.55 17.53
CA LEU A 52 -39.79 22.05 16.22
C LEU A 52 -39.51 23.23 15.28
N MET A 53 -38.52 23.04 14.42
CA MET A 53 -38.15 24.01 13.38
C MET A 53 -39.39 24.44 12.57
N THR A 54 -39.51 25.75 12.36
CA THR A 54 -40.59 26.39 11.62
C THR A 54 -40.46 26.15 10.12
N PHE A 55 -41.57 26.29 9.38
CA PHE A 55 -41.52 26.15 7.92
C PHE A 55 -40.55 27.14 7.26
N ASP A 56 -40.48 28.38 7.76
CA ASP A 56 -39.58 29.41 7.21
C ASP A 56 -38.11 29.03 7.39
N GLU A 57 -37.76 28.39 8.51
CA GLU A 57 -36.42 27.84 8.75
C GLU A 57 -36.13 26.65 7.82
N PHE A 58 -37.10 25.75 7.58
CA PHE A 58 -36.97 24.69 6.57
C PHE A 58 -36.75 25.27 5.18
N GLN A 59 -37.47 26.34 4.82
CA GLN A 59 -37.35 26.99 3.52
C GLN A 59 -35.97 27.64 3.35
N GLN A 60 -35.38 28.20 4.42
CA GLN A 60 -34.00 28.71 4.38
C GLN A 60 -32.96 27.59 4.28
N ALA A 61 -33.25 26.42 4.84
CA ALA A 61 -32.40 25.24 4.75
C ALA A 61 -32.52 24.48 3.41
N MET A 62 -33.48 24.84 2.54
CA MET A 62 -33.62 24.22 1.22
C MET A 62 -32.45 24.61 0.32
N ASP A 63 -31.57 23.64 0.05
CA ASP A 63 -30.52 23.74 -0.96
C ASP A 63 -31.15 23.96 -2.36
N PRO A 64 -30.58 24.77 -3.27
CA PRO A 64 -31.00 24.80 -4.67
C PRO A 64 -31.08 23.43 -5.35
N ALA A 65 -30.32 22.44 -4.87
CA ALA A 65 -30.37 21.06 -5.35
C ALA A 65 -31.60 20.25 -4.88
N VAL A 66 -32.44 20.79 -3.99
CA VAL A 66 -33.69 20.16 -3.56
C VAL A 66 -34.66 20.09 -4.75
N GLU A 67 -35.26 18.91 -4.94
CA GLU A 67 -36.22 18.64 -6.00
C GLU A 67 -37.44 19.58 -5.95
N GLU A 68 -37.94 19.92 -7.13
CA GLU A 68 -39.01 20.92 -7.28
C GLU A 68 -40.36 20.41 -6.72
N SER A 69 -40.55 19.08 -6.72
CA SER A 69 -41.63 18.37 -6.02
C SER A 69 -41.71 18.78 -4.55
N VAL A 70 -40.55 18.81 -3.88
CA VAL A 70 -40.46 19.13 -2.46
C VAL A 70 -40.90 20.56 -2.22
N LYS A 71 -40.36 21.51 -2.98
CA LYS A 71 -40.71 22.94 -2.83
C LYS A 71 -42.21 23.20 -3.05
N ARG A 72 -42.82 22.48 -4.00
CA ARG A 72 -44.24 22.62 -4.34
C ARG A 72 -45.17 22.16 -3.21
N PHE A 73 -44.85 21.06 -2.55
CA PHE A 73 -45.76 20.42 -1.58
C PHE A 73 -45.35 20.61 -0.11
N ALA A 74 -44.11 21.03 0.16
CA ALA A 74 -43.57 21.16 1.51
C ALA A 74 -44.46 21.98 2.44
N LYS A 75 -44.97 23.14 1.99
CA LYS A 75 -45.80 24.00 2.84
C LYS A 75 -47.06 23.30 3.33
N ASP A 76 -47.72 22.55 2.46
CA ASP A 76 -48.99 21.91 2.79
C ASP A 76 -48.81 20.61 3.58
N VAL A 77 -47.67 19.92 3.40
CA VAL A 77 -47.32 18.70 4.12
C VAL A 77 -46.69 19.00 5.48
N TYR A 78 -46.06 20.16 5.66
CA TYR A 78 -45.34 20.54 6.88
C TYR A 78 -46.23 20.46 8.13
N GLU A 79 -47.46 20.96 8.09
CA GLU A 79 -48.36 20.91 9.25
C GLU A 79 -48.70 19.47 9.66
N TYR A 80 -48.87 18.57 8.68
CA TYR A 80 -49.09 17.16 8.93
C TYR A 80 -47.84 16.50 9.56
N TRP A 81 -46.66 16.70 8.96
CA TRP A 81 -45.39 16.20 9.51
C TRP A 81 -45.14 16.70 10.93
N LYS A 82 -45.35 18.00 11.17
CA LYS A 82 -45.18 18.63 12.47
C LYS A 82 -46.11 18.01 13.51
N SER A 83 -47.39 17.83 13.17
CA SER A 83 -48.37 17.18 14.05
C SER A 83 -47.92 15.78 14.44
N ARG A 84 -47.47 14.98 13.47
CA ARG A 84 -46.95 13.61 13.67
C ARG A 84 -45.73 13.58 14.59
N ARG A 85 -44.78 14.52 14.40
CA ARG A 85 -43.59 14.63 15.25
C ARG A 85 -43.93 15.05 16.67
N THR A 86 -44.82 16.02 16.84
CA THR A 86 -45.24 16.47 18.17
C THR A 86 -46.02 15.39 18.92
N SER A 87 -46.88 14.61 18.23
CA SER A 87 -47.58 13.48 18.87
C SER A 87 -46.64 12.37 19.33
N GLY A 88 -45.52 12.18 18.62
CA GLY A 88 -44.45 11.24 18.98
C GLY A 88 -43.41 11.78 19.96
N GLY A 89 -43.68 12.88 20.68
CA GLY A 89 -42.72 13.44 21.65
C GLY A 89 -41.43 13.97 21.01
N ASN A 90 -41.52 14.47 19.76
CA ASN A 90 -40.40 14.91 18.93
C ASN A 90 -39.37 13.81 18.56
N GLU A 91 -39.68 12.54 18.81
CA GLU A 91 -38.89 11.40 18.34
C GLU A 91 -39.02 11.22 16.82
N PRO A 92 -38.06 10.52 16.18
CA PRO A 92 -38.19 10.15 14.77
C PRO A 92 -39.49 9.40 14.50
N LEU A 93 -40.17 9.71 13.38
CA LEU A 93 -41.45 9.08 13.03
C LEU A 93 -41.32 7.56 12.83
N LEU A 94 -40.18 7.12 12.31
CA LEU A 94 -39.89 5.71 12.13
C LEU A 94 -39.29 5.13 13.41
N PRO A 95 -39.76 3.97 13.89
CA PRO A 95 -39.13 3.24 14.97
C PRO A 95 -37.64 3.03 14.68
N THR A 96 -36.78 3.52 15.57
CA THR A 96 -35.34 3.33 15.46
C THR A 96 -34.86 2.33 16.51
N PRO A 97 -33.86 1.49 16.19
CA PRO A 97 -33.24 0.64 17.19
C PRO A 97 -32.68 1.51 18.31
N LYS A 98 -32.84 1.08 19.57
CA LYS A 98 -32.26 1.79 20.71
C LYS A 98 -30.74 1.63 20.67
N ILE A 99 -30.04 2.71 20.34
CA ILE A 99 -28.58 2.78 20.30
C ILE A 99 -28.09 3.31 21.65
N GLU A 100 -26.99 2.76 22.15
CA GLU A 100 -26.33 3.23 23.37
C GLU A 100 -25.94 4.72 23.27
N ALA A 101 -26.54 5.55 24.13
CA ALA A 101 -26.26 6.97 24.20
C ALA A 101 -25.18 7.25 25.27
N GLY A 102 -23.94 7.47 24.84
CA GLY A 102 -22.87 7.94 25.71
C GLY A 102 -22.05 6.85 26.43
N ARG A 103 -21.38 7.23 27.52
CA ARG A 103 -20.47 6.35 28.29
C ARG A 103 -21.18 5.44 29.30
N ASP A 104 -22.45 5.70 29.56
CA ASP A 104 -23.22 4.92 30.51
C ASP A 104 -23.63 3.63 29.81
N THR A 105 -22.84 2.60 30.05
CA THR A 105 -23.09 1.27 29.53
C THR A 105 -24.32 0.71 30.24
N ASP A 106 -25.49 0.88 29.61
CA ASP A 106 -26.72 0.25 30.06
C ASP A 106 -26.69 -1.23 29.64
N ASP A 107 -25.93 -2.05 30.38
CA ASP A 107 -25.82 -3.50 30.17
C ASP A 107 -27.10 -4.26 30.57
N THR A 108 -28.08 -3.57 31.16
CA THR A 108 -29.30 -4.19 31.69
C THR A 108 -30.46 -4.19 30.68
N ASP A 109 -30.53 -3.19 29.80
CA ASP A 109 -31.63 -3.08 28.82
C ASP A 109 -31.45 -4.04 27.63
N PRO A 110 -32.36 -5.02 27.43
CA PRO A 110 -32.31 -5.98 26.32
C PRO A 110 -32.57 -5.35 24.94
N TYR A 111 -33.14 -4.15 24.86
CA TYR A 111 -33.42 -3.47 23.58
C TYR A 111 -32.24 -2.65 23.05
N VAL A 112 -31.16 -2.49 23.82
CA VAL A 112 -29.94 -1.79 23.39
C VAL A 112 -29.12 -2.69 22.46
N CYS A 113 -29.02 -2.29 21.20
CA CYS A 113 -28.32 -3.04 20.15
C CYS A 113 -27.23 -2.21 19.46
N PHE A 114 -26.37 -2.87 18.68
CA PHE A 114 -25.29 -2.24 17.90
C PHE A 114 -24.30 -1.37 18.71
N ARG A 115 -23.94 -1.85 19.91
CA ARG A 115 -22.95 -1.21 20.80
C ARG A 115 -21.63 -0.95 20.08
N ARG A 116 -21.12 0.28 20.12
CA ARG A 116 -19.84 0.65 19.52
C ARG A 116 -18.70 0.41 20.50
N ARG A 117 -17.90 -0.63 20.27
CA ARG A 117 -16.72 -0.99 21.09
C ARG A 117 -15.44 -0.90 20.25
N GLU A 118 -15.26 0.21 19.57
CA GLU A 118 -14.09 0.44 18.71
C GLU A 118 -12.80 0.59 19.54
N VAL A 119 -11.76 -0.15 19.16
CA VAL A 119 -10.45 -0.08 19.82
C VAL A 119 -9.74 1.20 19.38
N ARG A 120 -9.40 2.06 20.33
CA ARG A 120 -8.62 3.28 20.06
C ARG A 120 -7.20 2.89 19.67
N GLN A 121 -6.89 2.98 18.38
CA GLN A 121 -5.55 2.70 17.88
C GLN A 121 -4.58 3.86 18.19
N THR A 122 -3.35 3.50 18.60
CA THR A 122 -2.26 4.48 18.76
C THR A 122 -1.82 5.02 17.40
N ARG A 123 -1.42 6.29 17.37
CA ARG A 123 -0.85 6.92 16.18
C ARG A 123 0.38 6.16 15.67
N LYS A 124 0.55 6.12 14.35
CA LYS A 124 1.74 5.56 13.72
C LYS A 124 2.89 6.58 13.73
N THR A 125 4.07 6.15 13.30
CA THR A 125 5.25 7.02 13.22
C THR A 125 5.15 7.96 12.02
N ARG A 126 5.77 9.14 12.11
CA ARG A 126 5.75 10.16 11.04
C ARG A 126 6.21 9.62 9.67
N GLY A 127 7.20 8.72 9.66
CA GLY A 127 7.68 8.09 8.42
C GLY A 127 6.65 7.14 7.79
N ARG A 128 5.91 6.39 8.61
CA ARG A 128 4.81 5.53 8.15
C ARG A 128 3.63 6.36 7.65
N ASP A 129 3.30 7.45 8.34
CA ASP A 129 2.24 8.37 7.94
C ASP A 129 2.55 9.02 6.59
N ALA A 130 3.78 9.48 6.36
CA ALA A 130 4.21 10.02 5.07
C ALA A 130 4.05 9.02 3.92
N GLN A 131 4.49 7.77 4.12
CA GLN A 131 4.27 6.70 3.14
C GLN A 131 2.79 6.40 2.89
N SER A 132 1.96 6.43 3.94
CA SER A 132 0.52 6.21 3.81
C SER A 132 -0.16 7.36 3.05
N ALA A 133 0.29 8.60 3.25
CA ALA A 133 -0.20 9.77 2.52
C ALA A 133 0.18 9.69 1.03
N ASP A 134 1.40 9.27 0.70
CA ASP A 134 1.82 9.05 -0.69
C ASP A 134 0.98 7.96 -1.37
N LYS A 135 0.69 6.87 -0.66
CA LYS A 135 -0.21 5.81 -1.14
C LYS A 135 -1.63 6.33 -1.37
N LEU A 136 -2.17 7.15 -0.45
CA LEU A 136 -3.49 7.78 -0.62
C LEU A 136 -3.53 8.72 -1.83
N ARG A 137 -2.46 9.47 -2.12
CA ARG A 137 -2.39 10.29 -3.34
C ARG A 137 -2.40 9.45 -4.61
N ARG A 138 -1.67 8.32 -4.61
CA ARG A 138 -1.69 7.37 -5.74
C ARG A 138 -3.07 6.73 -5.91
N LEU A 139 -3.67 6.24 -4.83
CA LEU A 139 -5.02 5.66 -4.83
C LEU A 139 -6.06 6.66 -5.34
N ARG A 140 -6.01 7.93 -4.90
CA ARG A 140 -6.89 8.98 -5.40
C ARG A 140 -6.77 9.16 -6.92
N LYS A 141 -5.54 9.16 -7.44
CA LYS A 141 -5.29 9.26 -8.89
C LYS A 141 -5.87 8.06 -9.64
N GLU A 142 -5.61 6.85 -9.16
CA GLU A 142 -6.11 5.61 -9.77
C GLU A 142 -7.65 5.54 -9.76
N LEU A 143 -8.29 6.01 -8.68
CA LEU A 143 -9.76 6.13 -8.61
C LEU A 143 -10.31 7.18 -9.56
N GLU A 144 -9.60 8.29 -9.78
CA GLU A 144 -10.01 9.31 -10.76
C GLU A 144 -9.88 8.80 -12.19
N ASP A 145 -8.82 8.06 -12.50
CA ASP A 145 -8.64 7.40 -13.80
C ASP A 145 -9.75 6.36 -14.03
N ALA A 146 -10.10 5.57 -13.01
CA ALA A 146 -11.22 4.62 -13.06
C ALA A 146 -12.57 5.33 -13.26
N ARG A 147 -12.80 6.45 -12.56
CA ARG A 147 -14.01 7.29 -12.71
C ARG A 147 -14.12 7.81 -14.15
N GLN A 148 -13.02 8.26 -14.74
CA GLN A 148 -12.99 8.74 -16.12
C GLN A 148 -13.33 7.62 -17.11
N MET A 149 -12.82 6.40 -16.90
CA MET A 149 -13.17 5.25 -17.74
C MET A 149 -14.67 4.93 -17.67
N VAL A 150 -15.27 4.94 -16.47
CA VAL A 150 -16.71 4.74 -16.30
C VAL A 150 -17.52 5.86 -16.98
N ALA A 151 -17.05 7.11 -16.90
CA ALA A 151 -17.70 8.24 -17.58
C ALA A 151 -17.70 8.07 -19.10
N LEU A 152 -16.58 7.62 -19.69
CA LEU A 152 -16.48 7.35 -21.13
C LEU A 152 -17.39 6.18 -21.55
N VAL A 153 -17.49 5.12 -20.73
CA VAL A 153 -18.43 4.02 -20.98
C VAL A 153 -19.87 4.52 -20.93
N ARG A 154 -20.23 5.32 -19.92
CA ARG A 154 -21.57 5.94 -19.84
C ARG A 154 -21.86 6.77 -21.09
N GLN A 155 -20.92 7.61 -21.52
CA GLN A 155 -21.08 8.42 -22.73
C GLN A 155 -21.27 7.55 -23.98
N ARG A 156 -20.50 6.47 -24.13
CA ARG A 156 -20.64 5.50 -25.23
C ARG A 156 -22.04 4.86 -25.24
N GLU A 157 -22.53 4.40 -24.09
CA GLU A 157 -23.84 3.76 -24.01
C GLU A 157 -24.99 4.74 -24.23
N LEU A 158 -24.86 5.99 -23.76
CA LEU A 158 -25.84 7.05 -24.07
C LEU A 158 -25.88 7.36 -25.57
N ALA A 159 -24.72 7.54 -26.21
CA ALA A 159 -24.65 7.77 -27.65
C ALA A 159 -25.22 6.58 -28.45
N ARG A 160 -24.97 5.35 -27.99
CA ARG A 160 -25.55 4.14 -28.60
C ARG A 160 -27.07 4.10 -28.43
N LYS A 161 -27.59 4.46 -27.25
CA LYS A 161 -29.03 4.56 -27.00
C LYS A 161 -29.68 5.61 -27.91
N GLU A 162 -29.06 6.78 -28.04
CA GLU A 162 -29.53 7.85 -28.93
C GLU A 162 -29.50 7.43 -30.40
N MET A 163 -28.42 6.80 -30.85
CA MET A 163 -28.31 6.23 -32.20
C MET A 163 -29.45 5.26 -32.50
N LEU A 164 -29.73 4.30 -31.59
CA LEU A 164 -30.82 3.34 -31.75
C LEU A 164 -32.20 4.02 -31.73
N ALA A 165 -32.38 5.06 -30.91
CA ALA A 165 -33.63 5.83 -30.87
C ALA A 165 -33.89 6.55 -32.21
N ILE A 166 -32.84 7.14 -32.79
CA ILE A 166 -32.90 7.79 -34.11
C ILE A 166 -33.15 6.75 -35.20
N GLU A 167 -32.44 5.61 -35.19
CA GLU A 167 -32.68 4.53 -36.16
C GLU A 167 -34.12 4.02 -36.13
N ARG A 168 -34.68 3.84 -34.93
CA ARG A 168 -36.11 3.49 -34.77
C ARG A 168 -37.02 4.56 -35.34
N GLN A 169 -36.76 5.83 -35.06
CA GLN A 169 -37.56 6.95 -35.57
C GLN A 169 -37.51 7.02 -37.09
N VAL A 170 -36.32 6.94 -37.69
CA VAL A 170 -36.12 6.93 -39.15
C VAL A 170 -36.84 5.74 -39.78
N PHE A 171 -36.77 4.56 -39.19
CA PHE A 171 -37.48 3.39 -39.68
C PHE A 171 -39.00 3.60 -39.72
N MET A 172 -39.58 4.13 -38.63
CA MET A 172 -41.03 4.41 -38.56
C MET A 172 -41.44 5.45 -39.61
N GLN A 173 -40.71 6.56 -39.70
CA GLN A 173 -40.97 7.63 -40.67
C GLN A 173 -40.86 7.12 -42.12
N ARG A 174 -39.83 6.33 -42.44
CA ARG A 174 -39.68 5.70 -43.77
C ARG A 174 -40.83 4.75 -44.08
N SER A 175 -41.35 4.03 -43.08
CA SER A 175 -42.52 3.16 -43.26
C SER A 175 -43.76 3.96 -43.63
N GLU A 176 -44.04 5.04 -42.89
CA GLU A 176 -45.17 5.94 -43.12
C GLU A 176 -45.07 6.62 -44.49
N VAL A 177 -43.89 7.15 -44.86
CA VAL A 177 -43.65 7.78 -46.16
C VAL A 177 -43.87 6.78 -47.30
N LYS A 178 -43.36 5.55 -47.19
CA LYS A 178 -43.59 4.49 -48.20
C LYS A 178 -45.07 4.12 -48.33
N GLU A 179 -45.81 4.12 -47.24
CA GLU A 179 -47.25 3.88 -47.27
C GLU A 179 -48.00 5.01 -47.99
N MET A 180 -47.71 6.26 -47.64
CA MET A 180 -48.33 7.44 -48.25
C MET A 180 -47.96 7.59 -49.72
N LYS A 181 -46.70 7.34 -50.10
CA LYS A 181 -46.22 7.36 -51.49
C LYS A 181 -46.96 6.33 -52.37
N ARG A 182 -47.24 5.13 -51.82
CA ARG A 182 -48.08 4.12 -52.48
C ARG A 182 -49.54 4.55 -52.59
N LYS A 183 -50.13 5.13 -51.54
CA LYS A 183 -51.52 5.62 -51.55
C LYS A 183 -51.74 6.75 -52.56
N LEU A 184 -50.78 7.66 -52.70
CA LEU A 184 -50.85 8.84 -53.57
C LEU A 184 -50.24 8.59 -54.97
N ASN A 185 -49.66 7.41 -55.20
CA ASN A 185 -49.07 6.99 -56.47
C ASN A 185 -47.94 7.92 -56.98
N ILE A 186 -47.17 8.52 -56.06
CA ILE A 186 -46.09 9.46 -56.34
C ILE A 186 -44.80 8.69 -56.68
N LYS A 187 -44.13 9.05 -57.79
CA LYS A 187 -42.87 8.42 -58.28
C LYS A 187 -41.68 9.37 -58.18
N ASP A 188 -41.50 9.96 -57.01
CA ASP A 188 -40.35 10.83 -56.71
C ASP A 188 -39.09 10.01 -56.37
N ASP A 189 -37.98 10.67 -56.09
CA ASP A 189 -36.71 10.05 -55.66
C ASP A 189 -36.85 9.28 -54.32
N ASP A 190 -36.03 8.24 -54.13
CA ASP A 190 -36.05 7.31 -52.97
C ASP A 190 -34.77 7.39 -52.11
N GLU A 191 -33.87 8.33 -52.37
CA GLU A 191 -32.57 8.47 -51.69
C GLU A 191 -32.68 8.52 -50.16
N ASP A 192 -33.69 9.21 -49.61
CA ASP A 192 -33.91 9.31 -48.16
C ASP A 192 -34.53 8.04 -47.54
N LEU A 193 -35.05 7.12 -48.34
CA LEU A 193 -35.65 5.86 -47.89
C LEU A 193 -34.63 4.73 -47.74
N ILE A 194 -33.41 4.93 -48.25
CA ILE A 194 -32.32 3.96 -48.19
C ILE A 194 -31.18 4.48 -47.30
N ASN A 195 -30.40 3.55 -46.74
CA ASN A 195 -29.21 3.94 -45.98
C ASN A 195 -28.07 4.23 -46.97
N GLN A 196 -27.75 5.50 -47.15
CA GLN A 196 -26.60 5.90 -47.95
C GLN A 196 -25.30 5.55 -47.23
N LYS A 197 -24.37 4.92 -47.95
CA LYS A 197 -23.03 4.66 -47.43
C LYS A 197 -22.27 5.98 -47.40
N VAL A 198 -22.12 6.56 -46.21
CA VAL A 198 -21.20 7.69 -46.02
C VAL A 198 -19.79 7.25 -46.39
N SER A 199 -19.27 7.80 -47.49
CA SER A 199 -17.90 7.55 -47.93
C SER A 199 -16.95 8.26 -46.95
N PRO A 200 -15.97 7.57 -46.34
CA PRO A 200 -15.17 8.10 -45.24
C PRO A 200 -14.27 9.29 -45.62
N MET A 201 -14.27 9.72 -46.88
CA MET A 201 -13.38 10.76 -47.39
C MET A 201 -13.76 12.19 -46.96
N HIS A 202 -15.00 12.46 -46.54
CA HIS A 202 -15.49 13.83 -46.31
C HIS A 202 -15.64 14.24 -44.84
N THR A 203 -15.47 13.33 -43.88
CA THR A 203 -15.62 13.60 -42.44
C THR A 203 -14.30 13.70 -41.67
N CYS A 204 -13.15 13.51 -42.32
CA CYS A 204 -11.83 13.53 -41.66
C CYS A 204 -11.29 14.94 -41.33
N HIS A 205 -11.86 16.03 -41.88
CA HIS A 205 -11.32 17.38 -41.64
C HIS A 205 -11.82 18.11 -40.38
N ARG A 206 -12.75 17.53 -39.60
CA ARG A 206 -13.38 18.26 -38.47
C ARG A 206 -13.28 17.59 -37.09
N TRP A 207 -12.64 16.42 -36.96
CA TRP A 207 -12.51 15.74 -35.66
C TRP A 207 -11.16 15.04 -35.43
N LEU A 208 -10.05 15.70 -35.79
CA LEU A 208 -8.71 15.33 -35.35
C LEU A 208 -7.92 16.60 -34.99
N PRO A 209 -7.87 16.96 -33.70
CA PRO A 209 -6.62 17.39 -33.13
C PRO A 209 -6.44 16.67 -31.80
N ILE A 210 -5.66 15.58 -31.77
CA ILE A 210 -4.95 14.97 -30.62
C ILE A 210 -4.43 13.59 -31.08
N LEU A 211 -3.69 13.49 -32.19
CA LEU A 211 -2.78 12.36 -32.43
C LEU A 211 -1.72 12.69 -33.51
N MET A 212 -1.13 13.88 -33.44
CA MET A 212 0.08 14.20 -34.22
C MET A 212 1.07 14.97 -33.35
N THR A 213 1.46 14.40 -32.22
CA THR A 213 2.63 14.85 -31.44
C THR A 213 3.26 13.65 -30.74
N LEU A 214 3.86 12.75 -31.52
CA LEU A 214 4.95 11.84 -31.08
C LEU A 214 5.47 11.06 -32.30
N GLN A 215 6.00 11.76 -33.28
CA GLN A 215 6.87 11.17 -34.31
C GLN A 215 8.28 11.73 -34.10
N GLN A 216 9.09 10.99 -33.36
CA GLN A 216 10.53 11.26 -33.27
C GLN A 216 11.17 11.13 -34.66
N PRO A 217 11.94 12.12 -35.14
CA PRO A 217 12.68 11.96 -36.38
C PRO A 217 13.90 11.07 -36.13
N LYS A 218 13.84 9.84 -36.67
CA LYS A 218 14.99 8.95 -36.86
C LYS A 218 15.96 9.61 -37.84
N LYS A 219 17.04 10.22 -37.33
CA LYS A 219 18.21 10.59 -38.15
C LYS A 219 19.15 9.39 -38.24
N LYS A 220 19.31 8.86 -39.45
CA LYS A 220 20.42 7.96 -39.81
C LYS A 220 21.68 8.80 -40.04
N PRO A 221 22.89 8.31 -39.67
CA PRO A 221 24.13 9.04 -39.87
C PRO A 221 24.60 8.91 -41.33
N VAL A 222 25.07 10.02 -41.90
CA VAL A 222 25.84 10.07 -43.15
C VAL A 222 27.23 10.61 -42.81
N GLU A 223 28.23 9.98 -43.41
CA GLU A 223 29.65 10.05 -43.10
C GLU A 223 30.40 11.01 -44.05
N ALA A 224 31.44 11.65 -43.49
CA ALA A 224 32.60 12.34 -44.10
C ALA A 224 32.44 13.77 -44.69
N PRO A 225 33.52 14.60 -44.77
CA PRO A 225 34.87 14.52 -44.18
C PRO A 225 35.37 15.83 -43.47
N ALA A 226 36.56 15.74 -42.88
CA ALA A 226 37.27 16.73 -42.07
C ALA A 226 37.83 17.96 -42.82
N VAL A 227 37.72 19.17 -42.23
CA VAL A 227 38.57 20.36 -42.51
C VAL A 227 38.73 21.22 -41.24
N GLN A 228 39.85 21.95 -41.19
CA GLN A 228 40.67 22.45 -40.09
C GLN A 228 40.17 23.74 -39.37
N ARG A 229 40.72 23.98 -38.17
CA ARG A 229 40.67 25.23 -37.38
C ARG A 229 41.18 26.46 -38.18
N PRO A 230 40.73 27.66 -37.80
CA PRO A 230 41.67 28.60 -37.17
C PRO A 230 41.13 29.29 -35.90
N ALA A 231 42.05 29.90 -35.16
CA ALA A 231 41.90 30.41 -33.79
C ALA A 231 41.60 31.93 -33.71
N ALA A 232 40.81 32.29 -32.68
CA ALA A 232 40.75 33.54 -31.86
C ALA A 232 40.60 34.93 -32.56
N PRO A 233 39.89 35.90 -31.94
CA PRO A 233 40.48 36.66 -30.83
C PRO A 233 39.54 36.91 -29.63
N GLN A 234 40.19 37.28 -28.53
CA GLN A 234 39.65 37.41 -27.18
C GLN A 234 38.92 38.73 -26.93
N LEU A 235 37.89 38.70 -26.07
CA LEU A 235 37.45 39.85 -25.29
C LEU A 235 37.49 39.52 -23.80
N ARG A 236 38.29 40.32 -23.10
CA ARG A 236 38.66 40.24 -21.68
C ARG A 236 37.69 41.12 -20.90
N MET A 237 37.01 40.57 -19.90
CA MET A 237 36.22 41.32 -18.90
C MET A 237 36.67 40.91 -17.48
N PRO A 238 36.75 41.85 -16.52
CA PRO A 238 37.42 41.66 -15.23
C PRO A 238 36.57 40.89 -14.20
N PRO A 239 37.20 40.28 -13.17
CA PRO A 239 36.55 39.31 -12.29
C PRO A 239 35.76 40.00 -11.17
N LYS A 240 34.60 39.44 -10.83
CA LYS A 240 33.87 39.75 -9.60
C LYS A 240 34.05 38.61 -8.61
N ALA A 241 34.69 38.91 -7.49
CA ALA A 241 34.91 37.97 -6.38
C ALA A 241 33.58 37.61 -5.72
N GLY A 242 33.35 36.31 -5.46
CA GLY A 242 32.21 35.86 -4.65
C GLY A 242 31.66 34.45 -4.90
N THR A 243 32.27 33.60 -5.73
CA THR A 243 31.76 32.25 -6.01
C THR A 243 32.88 31.21 -5.88
N GLN A 244 33.18 30.78 -4.65
CA GLN A 244 34.19 29.74 -4.38
C GLN A 244 33.69 28.67 -3.38
N ALA A 245 32.45 28.21 -3.55
CA ALA A 245 31.92 27.09 -2.77
C ALA A 245 31.04 26.13 -3.61
N ALA A 246 31.17 26.16 -4.94
CA ALA A 246 30.35 25.36 -5.86
C ALA A 246 31.17 24.47 -6.82
N GLU A 247 32.50 24.41 -6.66
CA GLU A 247 33.41 23.62 -7.52
C GLU A 247 33.95 22.34 -6.86
N ASP A 248 33.32 21.84 -5.79
CA ASP A 248 33.69 20.56 -5.18
C ASP A 248 32.49 19.62 -5.00
N LEU A 249 31.75 19.41 -6.11
CA LEU A 249 30.81 18.31 -6.22
C LEU A 249 31.42 17.24 -7.13
N GLN A 250 32.14 16.31 -6.51
CA GLN A 250 32.67 15.13 -7.20
C GLN A 250 31.51 14.30 -7.76
N LEU A 251 31.53 14.03 -9.07
CA LEU A 251 30.46 13.30 -9.75
C LEU A 251 30.42 11.86 -9.22
N LEU A 252 29.24 11.38 -8.81
CA LEU A 252 29.08 10.02 -8.24
C LEU A 252 29.56 8.92 -9.21
N GLU A 253 29.42 9.15 -10.51
CA GLU A 253 29.89 8.26 -11.57
C GLU A 253 31.42 8.13 -11.59
N ASP A 254 32.14 9.24 -11.34
CA ASP A 254 33.60 9.24 -11.26
C ASP A 254 34.09 8.47 -10.03
N VAL A 255 33.40 8.61 -8.88
CA VAL A 255 33.71 7.87 -7.64
C VAL A 255 33.48 6.37 -7.82
N GLN A 256 32.40 5.99 -8.51
CA GLN A 256 32.10 4.58 -8.79
C GLN A 256 33.10 3.98 -9.76
N ALA A 257 33.44 4.71 -10.84
CA ALA A 257 34.44 4.28 -11.82
C ALA A 257 35.84 4.16 -11.19
N GLU A 258 36.21 5.07 -10.27
CA GLU A 258 37.49 5.00 -9.55
C GLU A 258 37.56 3.74 -8.67
N LYS A 259 36.48 3.43 -7.94
CA LYS A 259 36.39 2.22 -7.09
C LYS A 259 36.41 0.94 -7.92
N GLU A 260 35.73 0.90 -9.06
CA GLU A 260 35.78 -0.25 -9.99
C GLU A 260 37.17 -0.43 -10.58
N ASN A 261 37.84 0.67 -10.95
CA ASN A 261 39.21 0.63 -11.45
C ASN A 261 40.21 0.16 -10.39
N GLU A 262 40.00 0.50 -9.11
CA GLU A 262 40.80 0.01 -8.00
C GLU A 262 40.66 -1.50 -7.81
N ILE A 263 39.42 -2.02 -7.83
CA ILE A 263 39.14 -3.47 -7.76
C ILE A 263 39.80 -4.20 -8.93
N LEU A 264 39.66 -3.68 -10.16
CA LEU A 264 40.30 -4.27 -11.34
C LEU A 264 41.82 -4.25 -11.25
N ARG A 265 42.41 -3.22 -10.64
CA ARG A 265 43.84 -3.17 -10.35
C ARG A 265 44.26 -4.25 -9.39
N ASP A 266 43.51 -4.45 -8.30
CA ASP A 266 43.84 -5.45 -7.29
C ASP A 266 43.72 -6.88 -7.84
N ILE A 267 42.66 -7.17 -8.61
CA ILE A 267 42.51 -8.45 -9.33
C ILE A 267 43.71 -8.68 -10.27
N LYS A 268 44.10 -7.69 -11.08
CA LYS A 268 45.26 -7.81 -11.97
C LYS A 268 46.56 -8.03 -11.21
N GLN A 269 46.75 -7.35 -10.08
CA GLN A 269 47.91 -7.56 -9.21
C GLN A 269 47.92 -8.97 -8.62
N ASN A 270 46.76 -9.49 -8.19
CA ASN A 270 46.66 -10.82 -7.60
C ASN A 270 46.89 -11.92 -8.65
N ILE A 271 46.37 -11.76 -9.87
CA ILE A 271 46.69 -12.62 -11.00
C ILE A 271 48.18 -12.59 -11.30
N THR A 272 48.80 -11.41 -11.35
CA THR A 272 50.25 -11.29 -11.63
C THR A 272 51.09 -11.93 -10.52
N LYS A 273 50.70 -11.75 -9.25
CA LYS A 273 51.31 -12.44 -8.11
C LYS A 273 51.18 -13.96 -8.25
N HIS A 274 50.01 -14.46 -8.66
CA HIS A 274 49.77 -15.88 -8.83
C HIS A 274 50.54 -16.47 -10.03
N ILE A 275 50.66 -15.74 -11.13
CA ILE A 275 51.51 -16.12 -12.28
C ILE A 275 52.97 -16.21 -11.85
N LYS A 276 53.47 -15.20 -11.11
CA LYS A 276 54.84 -15.19 -10.60
C LYS A 276 55.08 -16.28 -9.55
N TRP A 277 54.08 -16.58 -8.72
CA TRP A 277 54.13 -17.67 -7.76
C TRP A 277 54.19 -19.05 -8.45
N ASN A 278 53.50 -19.19 -9.59
CA ASN A 278 53.52 -20.39 -10.43
C ASN A 278 54.68 -20.44 -11.43
N GLU A 279 55.52 -19.41 -11.51
CA GLU A 279 56.63 -19.34 -12.45
C GLU A 279 57.67 -20.43 -12.10
N GLY A 280 57.86 -21.40 -13.00
CA GLY A 280 58.76 -22.55 -12.80
C GLY A 280 58.07 -23.82 -12.29
N TYR A 281 56.77 -23.78 -11.98
CA TYR A 281 55.97 -24.97 -11.64
C TYR A 281 55.15 -25.42 -12.84
N VAL A 282 55.36 -26.66 -13.29
CA VAL A 282 54.51 -27.31 -14.29
C VAL A 282 53.48 -28.16 -13.56
N ASP A 283 52.21 -27.75 -13.66
CA ASP A 283 51.10 -28.50 -13.08
C ASP A 283 50.86 -29.78 -13.88
N CYS A 284 51.34 -30.91 -13.36
CA CYS A 284 51.16 -32.23 -13.94
C CYS A 284 49.83 -32.88 -13.53
N THR A 285 48.94 -32.17 -12.83
CA THR A 285 47.65 -32.73 -12.42
C THR A 285 46.64 -32.65 -13.57
N ARG A 286 46.20 -33.81 -14.07
CA ARG A 286 45.03 -33.88 -14.97
C ARG A 286 43.77 -33.81 -14.10
N ALA A 287 43.27 -32.58 -13.95
CA ALA A 287 42.06 -32.18 -13.23
C ALA A 287 42.22 -32.01 -11.69
N PRO A 288 41.57 -30.98 -11.10
CA PRO A 288 41.68 -30.69 -9.67
C PRO A 288 41.13 -31.83 -8.82
N LEU A 289 41.80 -32.13 -7.70
CA LEU A 289 41.45 -33.17 -6.72
C LEU A 289 40.22 -32.85 -5.86
N SER A 290 39.50 -31.76 -6.14
CA SER A 290 38.14 -31.62 -5.62
C SER A 290 37.25 -32.60 -6.38
N PRO A 291 36.47 -33.48 -5.71
CA PRO A 291 35.54 -34.33 -6.41
C PRO A 291 34.70 -33.42 -7.31
N SER A 292 34.71 -33.68 -8.61
CA SER A 292 33.86 -32.95 -9.55
C SER A 292 32.47 -32.95 -8.94
N PRO A 293 31.82 -31.79 -8.74
CA PRO A 293 30.49 -31.79 -8.18
C PRO A 293 29.70 -32.78 -9.02
N ASP A 294 29.16 -33.81 -8.37
CA ASP A 294 28.37 -34.82 -9.05
C ASP A 294 27.47 -34.08 -10.02
N ARG A 295 27.41 -34.51 -11.28
CA ARG A 295 26.32 -34.11 -12.16
C ARG A 295 25.04 -34.76 -11.61
N MET A 296 24.66 -34.38 -10.39
CA MET A 296 23.30 -34.32 -9.96
C MET A 296 22.63 -33.55 -11.08
N PHE A 297 21.75 -34.24 -11.82
CA PHE A 297 20.75 -33.59 -12.64
C PHE A 297 20.39 -32.29 -11.94
N GLU A 298 20.67 -31.14 -12.58
CA GLU A 298 20.24 -29.85 -12.06
C GLU A 298 18.71 -29.90 -12.10
N SER A 299 18.14 -30.44 -11.04
CA SER A 299 16.72 -30.39 -10.79
C SER A 299 16.47 -28.91 -10.66
N ALA A 300 15.90 -28.31 -11.70
CA ALA A 300 15.79 -26.86 -11.82
C ALA A 300 14.95 -26.25 -10.66
N PHE A 301 14.33 -27.10 -9.84
CA PHE A 301 13.72 -26.77 -8.57
C PHE A 301 14.73 -26.85 -7.41
N ARG A 302 15.01 -25.71 -6.80
CA ARG A 302 15.83 -25.58 -5.58
C ARG A 302 14.93 -25.77 -4.35
N PRO A 303 15.40 -26.48 -3.29
CA PRO A 303 14.64 -26.60 -2.05
C PRO A 303 14.48 -25.23 -1.38
N ALA A 304 13.28 -24.93 -0.89
CA ALA A 304 12.98 -23.74 -0.11
C ALA A 304 13.35 -24.00 1.35
N ILE A 305 14.39 -23.35 1.85
CA ILE A 305 14.76 -23.38 3.26
C ILE A 305 14.05 -22.21 3.93
N THR A 306 13.03 -22.49 4.74
CA THR A 306 12.35 -21.45 5.54
C THR A 306 13.04 -21.32 6.89
N THR A 307 14.08 -20.49 6.97
CA THR A 307 14.68 -20.14 8.26
C THR A 307 13.77 -19.11 8.93
N GLN A 308 13.08 -19.49 10.01
CA GLN A 308 12.35 -18.55 10.85
C GLN A 308 13.38 -17.63 11.53
N LEU A 309 13.55 -16.42 11.01
CA LEU A 309 14.42 -15.40 11.61
C LEU A 309 13.64 -14.73 12.76
N PRO A 310 14.15 -14.72 14.00
CA PRO A 310 13.49 -14.08 15.15
C PRO A 310 13.27 -12.57 15.00
N THR A 311 13.95 -11.94 14.05
CA THR A 311 13.86 -10.51 13.75
C THR A 311 13.90 -10.35 12.22
N PRO A 312 13.03 -9.53 11.60
CA PRO A 312 13.14 -9.27 10.17
C PRO A 312 14.51 -8.65 9.86
N PRO A 313 15.24 -9.12 8.83
CA PRO A 313 16.50 -8.50 8.45
C PRO A 313 16.25 -7.05 8.02
N SER A 314 17.15 -6.15 8.39
CA SER A 314 17.16 -4.78 7.91
C SER A 314 17.11 -4.77 6.39
N SER A 315 16.22 -3.97 5.80
CA SER A 315 16.13 -3.79 4.35
C SER A 315 17.38 -3.08 3.83
N ASP A 316 18.46 -3.84 3.65
CA ASP A 316 19.61 -3.42 2.87
C ASP A 316 19.52 -4.02 1.46
N SER A 317 20.07 -3.29 0.50
CA SER A 317 19.85 -3.50 -0.92
C SER A 317 20.38 -4.86 -1.39
N SER A 318 19.63 -5.50 -2.28
CA SER A 318 19.67 -6.93 -2.62
C SER A 318 20.87 -7.41 -3.45
N GLU A 319 22.06 -6.83 -3.32
CA GLU A 319 23.23 -7.24 -4.13
C GLU A 319 24.24 -8.13 -3.39
N ASN A 320 24.30 -8.11 -2.05
CA ASN A 320 25.37 -8.81 -1.31
C ASN A 320 24.98 -10.16 -0.66
N MET A 321 23.76 -10.68 -0.89
CA MET A 321 23.32 -11.94 -0.27
C MET A 321 23.80 -13.21 -0.99
N LEU A 322 24.45 -13.10 -2.16
CA LEU A 322 24.84 -14.27 -2.96
C LEU A 322 26.18 -14.90 -2.53
N GLU A 323 27.07 -14.14 -1.88
CA GLU A 323 28.43 -14.62 -1.55
C GLU A 323 28.46 -15.46 -0.26
N SER A 324 27.68 -15.11 0.77
CA SER A 324 27.78 -15.76 2.09
C SER A 324 27.10 -17.13 2.23
N ALA A 325 26.33 -17.57 1.22
CA ALA A 325 25.62 -18.86 1.27
C ALA A 325 26.45 -20.05 0.75
N LEU A 326 27.63 -19.81 0.16
CA LEU A 326 28.46 -20.86 -0.43
C LEU A 326 29.46 -21.49 0.55
N ASP A 327 29.72 -20.86 1.69
CA ASP A 327 30.78 -21.28 2.63
C ASP A 327 30.28 -21.90 3.95
N THR A 328 29.08 -22.50 3.97
CA THR A 328 28.64 -23.29 5.13
C THR A 328 28.70 -24.81 4.84
N PRO A 329 29.87 -25.48 4.98
CA PRO A 329 29.98 -26.93 4.77
C PRO A 329 29.24 -27.77 5.83
N SER A 330 28.61 -27.14 6.84
CA SER A 330 28.02 -27.82 8.00
C SER A 330 26.70 -28.55 7.73
N ALA A 331 25.91 -28.16 6.72
CA ALA A 331 24.60 -28.80 6.47
C ALA A 331 24.70 -30.15 5.74
N ILE A 332 25.73 -30.34 4.90
CA ILE A 332 25.96 -31.61 4.20
C ILE A 332 26.65 -32.62 5.14
N ALA A 333 27.55 -32.16 6.00
CA ALA A 333 28.27 -33.01 6.95
C ALA A 333 27.38 -33.62 8.06
N LEU A 334 26.26 -32.98 8.42
CA LEU A 334 25.35 -33.51 9.44
C LEU A 334 24.56 -34.73 8.95
N ARG A 335 24.29 -34.83 7.64
CA ARG A 335 23.58 -35.97 7.04
C ARG A 335 24.40 -37.26 7.10
N ASP A 336 25.72 -37.15 7.09
CA ASP A 336 26.65 -38.27 6.94
C ASP A 336 27.10 -38.88 8.28
N LYS A 337 26.83 -38.22 9.42
CA LYS A 337 27.31 -38.65 10.75
C LYS A 337 26.27 -39.42 11.58
N LEU A 338 25.01 -39.50 11.14
CA LEU A 338 23.92 -40.16 11.88
C LEU A 338 23.27 -41.33 11.13
N ALA A 339 23.76 -41.68 9.94
CA ALA A 339 23.26 -42.83 9.19
C ALA A 339 24.18 -44.04 9.34
N PRO A 340 24.07 -44.81 10.44
CA PRO A 340 24.25 -46.25 10.32
C PRO A 340 23.17 -47.01 11.09
N HIS A 341 21.89 -46.75 10.82
CA HIS A 341 20.88 -47.82 10.87
C HIS A 341 19.67 -47.42 10.02
N ALA A 342 19.60 -48.03 8.84
CA ALA A 342 18.44 -47.97 7.99
C ALA A 342 17.27 -48.67 8.71
N MET A 343 16.28 -47.89 9.14
CA MET A 343 14.90 -48.35 9.05
C MET A 343 14.28 -47.66 7.84
N GLU A 344 13.76 -48.50 6.96
CA GLU A 344 12.95 -48.19 5.78
C GLU A 344 12.01 -47.02 6.06
N LEU A 345 12.38 -45.83 5.61
CA LEU A 345 11.57 -44.63 5.78
C LEU A 345 10.73 -44.50 4.51
N SER A 346 9.43 -44.80 4.67
CA SER A 346 8.34 -44.61 3.72
C SER A 346 8.54 -43.42 2.76
N GLU A 347 8.14 -43.60 1.49
CA GLU A 347 8.25 -42.68 0.33
C GLU A 347 7.79 -41.23 0.55
N ASP A 348 7.16 -40.92 1.68
CA ASP A 348 6.54 -39.64 1.99
C ASP A 348 7.46 -38.57 2.59
N THR A 349 8.76 -38.83 2.78
CA THR A 349 9.71 -37.83 3.32
C THR A 349 10.22 -36.83 2.28
N SER A 350 9.71 -36.85 1.06
CA SER A 350 10.08 -35.90 0.01
C SER A 350 9.28 -34.57 0.05
N LYS A 351 8.76 -34.14 1.20
CA LYS A 351 7.85 -32.98 1.35
C LYS A 351 8.53 -31.61 1.48
N MET A 352 9.82 -31.47 1.17
CA MET A 352 10.47 -30.15 1.20
C MET A 352 9.93 -29.28 0.06
N PRO A 353 9.29 -28.12 0.34
CA PRO A 353 8.82 -27.22 -0.71
C PRO A 353 9.99 -26.82 -1.58
N SER A 354 9.81 -26.78 -2.89
CA SER A 354 10.88 -26.40 -3.82
C SER A 354 10.36 -25.43 -4.86
N PHE A 355 11.26 -24.59 -5.39
CA PHE A 355 10.89 -23.58 -6.37
C PHE A 355 11.93 -23.46 -7.48
N ARG A 356 11.46 -23.04 -8.66
CA ARG A 356 12.30 -22.76 -9.82
C ARG A 356 12.03 -21.35 -10.30
N ARG A 357 13.08 -20.58 -10.51
CA ARG A 357 13.01 -19.23 -11.07
C ARG A 357 13.24 -19.28 -12.58
N ARG A 358 12.41 -18.57 -13.36
CA ARG A 358 12.55 -18.41 -14.81
C ARG A 358 12.45 -16.92 -15.16
N ILE A 359 13.24 -16.44 -16.12
CA ILE A 359 13.19 -15.05 -16.58
C ILE A 359 12.69 -15.08 -18.02
N GLY A 360 11.56 -14.41 -18.27
CA GLY A 360 10.97 -14.28 -19.61
C GLY A 360 11.56 -13.11 -20.41
N ARG A 361 11.16 -12.98 -21.67
CA ARG A 361 11.51 -11.82 -22.51
C ARG A 361 10.99 -10.53 -21.85
N GLY A 362 11.83 -9.50 -21.80
CA GLY A 362 11.55 -8.24 -21.10
C GLY A 362 11.84 -8.24 -19.60
N GLY A 363 12.64 -9.19 -19.10
CA GLY A 363 13.10 -9.22 -17.70
C GLY A 363 12.04 -9.69 -16.69
N ARG A 364 10.88 -10.15 -17.15
CA ARG A 364 9.79 -10.57 -16.26
C ARG A 364 10.14 -11.88 -15.55
N LEU A 365 10.13 -11.86 -14.23
CA LEU A 365 10.44 -13.01 -13.37
C LEU A 365 9.22 -13.92 -13.18
N TRP A 366 9.43 -15.24 -13.29
CA TRP A 366 8.47 -16.30 -13.02
C TRP A 366 9.03 -17.24 -11.95
N ILE A 367 8.20 -17.67 -11.01
CA ILE A 367 8.59 -18.61 -9.95
C ILE A 367 7.61 -19.77 -9.93
N ASP A 368 8.07 -20.95 -10.35
CA ASP A 368 7.31 -22.20 -10.25
C ASP A 368 7.50 -22.78 -8.85
N ARG A 369 6.43 -23.14 -8.14
CA ARG A 369 6.48 -23.73 -6.80
C ARG A 369 5.98 -25.18 -6.86
N ARG A 370 6.67 -26.10 -6.18
CA ARG A 370 6.29 -27.51 -6.02
C ARG A 370 6.28 -27.87 -4.54
N LYS A 371 5.40 -28.80 -4.15
CA LYS A 371 5.32 -29.33 -2.79
C LYS A 371 5.10 -28.27 -1.70
N LEU A 372 4.44 -27.17 -2.06
CA LEU A 372 3.87 -26.26 -1.09
C LEU A 372 2.62 -26.94 -0.52
N ALA A 373 2.45 -26.99 0.80
CA ALA A 373 1.28 -27.59 1.41
C ALA A 373 0.00 -26.95 0.83
N SER A 374 -0.84 -27.75 0.16
CA SER A 374 -2.15 -27.30 -0.32
C SER A 374 -3.01 -26.94 0.88
N ARG A 375 -3.58 -25.73 0.88
CA ARG A 375 -4.38 -25.18 1.99
C ARG A 375 -5.75 -25.86 2.18
N CYS A 376 -6.11 -26.82 1.33
CA CYS A 376 -7.33 -27.59 1.46
C CYS A 376 -6.96 -29.07 1.38
N ARG A 377 -7.08 -29.77 2.51
CA ARG A 377 -6.90 -31.21 2.62
C ARG A 377 -8.26 -31.92 2.69
N VAL A 378 -9.27 -31.34 2.05
CA VAL A 378 -10.56 -32.01 1.88
C VAL A 378 -10.49 -32.77 0.57
N GLU A 379 -10.76 -34.08 0.59
CA GLU A 379 -11.07 -34.86 -0.61
C GLU A 379 -12.32 -34.26 -1.28
N MET A 380 -12.11 -33.22 -2.07
CA MET A 380 -13.14 -32.51 -2.80
C MET A 380 -12.87 -32.68 -4.28
N ASP A 381 -13.92 -33.05 -5.01
CA ASP A 381 -13.91 -33.28 -6.46
C ASP A 381 -13.25 -32.09 -7.20
N PRO A 382 -12.25 -32.32 -8.09
CA PRO A 382 -11.46 -31.27 -8.73
C PRO A 382 -12.28 -30.16 -9.41
N TRP A 383 -13.49 -30.48 -9.89
CA TRP A 383 -14.40 -29.53 -10.52
C TRP A 383 -15.13 -28.61 -9.54
N LYS A 384 -15.31 -29.03 -8.28
CA LYS A 384 -15.85 -28.16 -7.22
C LYS A 384 -14.75 -27.24 -6.68
N ALA A 385 -13.53 -27.75 -6.51
CA ALA A 385 -12.40 -26.96 -6.04
C ALA A 385 -12.05 -25.78 -6.95
N ASP A 386 -12.17 -25.90 -8.27
CA ASP A 386 -11.89 -24.81 -9.21
C ASP A 386 -12.94 -23.69 -9.15
N ARG A 387 -14.19 -24.04 -8.80
CA ARG A 387 -15.32 -23.10 -8.69
C ARG A 387 -15.15 -22.09 -7.55
N PHE A 388 -14.49 -22.50 -6.47
CA PHE A 388 -14.23 -21.70 -5.26
C PHE A 388 -12.79 -21.18 -5.17
N LYS A 389 -12.01 -21.30 -6.25
CA LYS A 389 -10.58 -20.98 -6.29
C LYS A 389 -10.24 -19.51 -5.99
N TYR A 390 -11.20 -18.61 -6.19
CA TYR A 390 -11.03 -17.17 -6.00
C TYR A 390 -12.03 -16.57 -4.99
N ASP A 391 -12.76 -17.43 -4.28
CA ASP A 391 -13.85 -17.04 -3.36
C ASP A 391 -13.37 -16.95 -1.91
N GLN A 392 -12.11 -16.56 -1.71
CA GLN A 392 -11.54 -16.32 -0.38
C GLN A 392 -11.57 -14.83 -0.11
N GLU A 393 -12.63 -14.38 0.57
CA GLU A 393 -12.61 -13.10 1.27
C GLU A 393 -11.45 -13.13 2.29
N ASP A 394 -10.72 -12.02 2.38
CA ASP A 394 -9.52 -11.82 3.20
C ASP A 394 -9.90 -11.75 4.70
N SER A 395 -10.53 -12.81 5.22
CA SER A 395 -10.91 -12.92 6.62
C SER A 395 -9.66 -13.23 7.44
N ASP A 396 -9.36 -12.37 8.41
CA ASP A 396 -8.29 -12.51 9.43
C ASP A 396 -8.56 -13.67 10.42
N ASP A 397 -9.26 -14.73 10.01
CA ASP A 397 -9.49 -15.90 10.86
C ASP A 397 -8.18 -16.69 11.01
N ASP A 398 -7.70 -16.79 12.26
CA ASP A 398 -6.54 -17.60 12.62
C ASP A 398 -6.76 -19.05 12.17
N LEU A 399 -6.00 -19.46 11.15
CA LEU A 399 -6.11 -20.78 10.54
C LEU A 399 -5.68 -21.88 11.53
N ASP A 400 -6.60 -22.77 11.88
CA ASP A 400 -6.29 -24.00 12.60
C ASP A 400 -5.48 -24.94 11.68
N PHE A 401 -4.16 -24.89 11.80
CA PHE A 401 -3.29 -25.88 11.20
C PHE A 401 -3.40 -27.19 11.99
N GLU A 402 -4.04 -28.21 11.43
CA GLU A 402 -3.95 -29.57 11.95
C GLU A 402 -2.49 -30.03 11.91
N ARG A 403 -1.82 -29.89 13.06
CA ARG A 403 -0.40 -30.16 13.21
C ARG A 403 -0.27 -31.46 13.97
N ASP A 404 0.21 -32.49 13.28
CA ASP A 404 0.54 -33.77 13.92
C ASP A 404 1.54 -33.52 15.06
N GLN A 405 1.10 -33.77 16.29
CA GLN A 405 1.87 -33.54 17.51
C GLN A 405 3.13 -34.42 17.58
N TYR A 406 3.19 -35.49 16.77
CA TYR A 406 4.26 -36.47 16.74
C TYR A 406 5.10 -36.42 15.44
N ASP A 407 4.97 -35.36 14.62
CA ASP A 407 5.82 -35.20 13.45
C ASP A 407 7.30 -35.08 13.85
N ILE A 408 8.06 -36.10 13.46
CA ILE A 408 9.46 -36.32 13.80
C ILE A 408 10.33 -35.16 13.29
N GLN A 409 10.00 -34.55 12.14
CA GLN A 409 10.75 -33.42 11.60
C GLN A 409 10.50 -32.14 12.41
N ILE A 410 9.26 -31.94 12.88
CA ILE A 410 8.91 -30.80 13.74
C ILE A 410 9.57 -30.95 15.12
N MET A 411 9.59 -32.17 15.67
CA MET A 411 10.29 -32.44 16.93
C MET A 411 11.80 -32.20 16.80
N GLN A 412 12.44 -32.66 15.72
CA GLN A 412 13.85 -32.39 15.46
C GLN A 412 14.13 -30.90 15.31
N HIS A 413 13.31 -30.17 14.56
CA HIS A 413 13.47 -28.73 14.40
C HIS A 413 13.31 -27.98 15.73
N ARG A 414 12.31 -28.35 16.55
CA ARG A 414 12.13 -27.79 17.90
C ARG A 414 13.33 -28.08 18.80
N ALA A 415 13.86 -29.30 18.76
CA ALA A 415 15.04 -29.68 19.54
C ALA A 415 16.28 -28.86 19.13
N ILE A 416 16.50 -28.66 17.84
CA ILE A 416 17.63 -27.86 17.31
C ILE A 416 17.49 -26.40 17.74
N MET A 417 16.29 -25.81 17.66
CA MET A 417 16.08 -24.42 18.06
C MET A 417 16.23 -24.22 19.56
N ALA A 418 15.73 -25.16 20.37
CA ALA A 418 15.94 -25.14 21.82
C ALA A 418 17.41 -25.28 22.20
N ALA A 419 18.19 -26.11 21.49
CA ALA A 419 19.63 -26.22 21.70
C ALA A 419 20.36 -24.92 21.36
N LYS A 420 20.07 -24.31 20.19
CA LYS A 420 20.65 -23.00 19.81
C LYS A 420 20.32 -21.89 20.80
N ALA A 421 19.10 -21.86 21.33
CA ALA A 421 18.71 -20.86 22.33
C ALA A 421 19.49 -21.02 23.64
N ARG A 422 19.74 -22.25 24.08
CA ARG A 422 20.59 -22.53 25.26
C ARG A 422 22.03 -22.12 25.03
N ASP A 423 22.59 -22.40 23.85
CA ASP A 423 23.97 -22.01 23.51
C ASP A 423 24.12 -20.48 23.47
N GLN A 424 23.13 -19.77 22.94
CA GLN A 424 23.09 -18.30 22.95
C GLN A 424 22.98 -17.73 24.36
N GLN A 425 22.16 -18.33 25.23
CA GLN A 425 22.06 -17.92 26.63
C GLN A 425 23.35 -18.21 27.40
N ALA A 426 24.01 -19.34 27.14
CA ALA A 426 25.30 -19.67 27.74
C ALA A 426 26.40 -18.69 27.29
N ALA A 427 26.43 -18.33 26.00
CA ALA A 427 27.36 -17.34 25.47
C ALA A 427 27.12 -15.94 26.07
N ALA A 428 25.85 -15.52 26.21
CA ALA A 428 25.50 -14.25 26.84
C ALA A 428 25.87 -14.21 28.33
N ALA A 429 25.66 -15.31 29.07
CA ALA A 429 26.06 -15.43 30.47
C ALA A 429 27.59 -15.40 30.64
N ALA A 430 28.33 -16.06 29.74
CA ALA A 430 29.79 -16.04 29.75
C ALA A 430 30.34 -14.62 29.47
N GLN A 431 29.74 -13.89 28.53
CA GLN A 431 30.10 -12.49 28.25
C GLN A 431 29.80 -11.56 29.43
N ALA A 432 28.64 -11.73 30.09
CA ALA A 432 28.29 -10.95 31.28
C ALA A 432 29.27 -11.21 32.45
N HIS A 433 29.67 -12.47 32.65
CA HIS A 433 30.64 -12.83 33.68
C HIS A 433 32.04 -12.27 33.39
N ALA A 434 32.48 -12.30 32.12
CA ALA A 434 33.75 -11.70 31.70
C ALA A 434 33.76 -10.17 31.91
N GLN A 435 32.65 -9.48 31.62
CA GLN A 435 32.52 -8.05 31.87
C GLN A 435 32.53 -7.71 33.37
N ALA A 436 31.87 -8.52 34.20
CA ALA A 436 31.89 -8.34 35.66
C ALA A 436 33.31 -8.52 36.25
N GLN A 437 34.07 -9.52 35.77
CA GLN A 437 35.46 -9.72 36.19
C GLN A 437 36.37 -8.57 35.75
N ALA A 438 36.20 -8.07 34.52
CA ALA A 438 36.95 -6.91 34.04
C ALA A 438 36.65 -5.65 34.87
N ALA A 439 35.39 -5.42 35.24
CA ALA A 439 35.00 -4.29 36.09
C ALA A 439 35.59 -4.41 37.52
N GLN A 440 35.61 -5.61 38.10
CA GLN A 440 36.25 -5.85 39.40
C GLN A 440 37.77 -5.64 39.35
N ALA A 441 38.44 -6.10 38.29
CA ALA A 441 39.88 -5.90 38.10
C ALA A 441 40.22 -4.40 37.95
N GLN A 442 39.39 -3.63 37.23
CA GLN A 442 39.55 -2.18 37.11
C GLN A 442 39.33 -1.47 38.45
N ALA A 443 38.32 -1.88 39.23
CA ALA A 443 38.07 -1.32 40.57
C ALA A 443 39.23 -1.61 41.54
N GLN A 444 39.81 -2.81 41.51
CA GLN A 444 40.98 -3.16 42.31
C GLN A 444 42.23 -2.36 41.87
N ALA A 445 42.45 -2.17 40.57
CA ALA A 445 43.54 -1.34 40.07
C ALA A 445 43.41 0.14 40.47
N GLN A 446 42.18 0.67 40.49
CA GLN A 446 41.91 2.03 40.98
C GLN A 446 42.12 2.15 42.49
N ALA A 447 41.73 1.14 43.27
CA ALA A 447 41.97 1.10 44.71
C ALA A 447 43.48 1.04 45.05
N GLN A 448 44.26 0.25 44.31
CA GLN A 448 45.72 0.20 44.45
C GLN A 448 46.38 1.54 44.09
N ARG A 449 45.92 2.22 43.03
CA ARG A 449 46.41 3.57 42.70
C ARG A 449 46.09 4.60 43.79
N ARG A 450 44.90 4.54 44.41
CA ARG A 450 44.56 5.42 45.55
C ARG A 450 45.48 5.20 46.74
N LEU A 451 45.75 3.94 47.10
CA LEU A 451 46.65 3.61 48.21
C LEU A 451 48.10 4.07 47.96
N GLN A 452 48.59 3.99 46.72
CA GLN A 452 49.91 4.53 46.34
C GLN A 452 49.95 6.07 46.38
N ALA A 453 48.86 6.74 46.00
CA ALA A 453 48.74 8.20 46.09
C ALA A 453 48.69 8.70 47.54
N GLU A 454 48.05 7.95 48.46
CA GLU A 454 48.06 8.28 49.89
C GLU A 454 49.45 8.12 50.52
N GLN A 455 50.21 7.07 50.18
CA GLN A 455 51.57 6.89 50.69
C GLN A 455 52.56 7.96 50.21
N THR A 456 52.37 8.53 49.02
CA THR A 456 53.24 9.61 48.51
C THR A 456 52.91 11.00 49.08
N SER A 457 51.71 11.17 49.64
CA SER A 457 51.28 12.42 50.29
C SER A 457 51.75 12.60 51.74
N ALA A 458 52.28 11.54 52.38
CA ALA A 458 52.68 11.57 53.79
C ALA A 458 54.13 12.04 54.05
N THR A 459 54.92 12.37 53.01
CA THR A 459 56.36 12.64 53.15
C THR A 459 56.84 14.06 52.86
N ASN A 460 55.99 15.06 52.63
CA ASN A 460 56.47 16.44 52.43
C ASN A 460 55.56 17.50 53.11
N PRO A 461 56.12 18.43 53.93
CA PRO A 461 55.37 19.57 54.45
C PRO A 461 55.34 20.72 53.42
N PRO A 462 54.29 21.57 53.38
CA PRO A 462 54.21 22.64 52.40
C PRO A 462 54.88 23.93 52.92
N SER A 463 55.86 24.45 52.18
CA SER A 463 56.32 25.83 52.28
C SER A 463 55.57 26.71 51.28
N GLY A 464 55.11 27.86 51.73
CA GLY A 464 54.23 28.77 50.99
C GLY A 464 54.85 29.46 49.77
N GLY A 465 53.98 30.14 49.03
CA GLY A 465 54.35 31.04 47.93
C GLY A 465 53.13 31.52 47.16
N GLN A 466 52.69 32.75 47.47
CA GLN A 466 51.73 33.54 46.71
C GLN A 466 52.32 33.97 45.35
N THR A 467 51.48 34.20 44.32
CA THR A 467 51.37 35.48 43.57
C THR A 467 50.30 35.42 42.46
N MET A 468 49.26 36.25 42.66
CA MET A 468 48.55 37.20 41.77
C MET A 468 48.33 36.94 40.26
N GLY A 469 47.07 37.15 39.83
CA GLY A 469 46.71 37.50 38.44
C GLY A 469 45.20 37.55 38.15
N SER A 470 44.53 38.68 38.44
CA SER A 470 43.15 39.06 38.04
C SER A 470 42.98 39.11 36.50
N ASN A 471 41.84 38.96 35.81
CA ASN A 471 40.44 39.43 35.95
C ASN A 471 39.63 38.92 34.70
N PRO A 472 38.36 39.29 34.39
CA PRO A 472 37.05 39.19 35.08
C PRO A 472 36.01 38.29 34.33
N GLY A 473 34.87 37.99 35.00
CA GLY A 473 33.71 37.19 34.51
C GLY A 473 32.78 37.89 33.47
N PRO A 474 31.62 37.30 33.09
CA PRO A 474 30.45 37.06 33.97
C PRO A 474 29.82 35.65 33.76
N GLY A 475 29.07 35.01 34.66
CA GLY A 475 27.89 35.44 35.40
C GLY A 475 26.78 34.41 35.14
N ALA A 476 26.52 33.50 36.09
CA ALA A 476 25.35 32.63 36.07
C ALA A 476 24.79 32.53 37.51
N ILE A 477 23.60 33.11 37.67
CA ILE A 477 22.87 33.25 38.91
C ILE A 477 22.11 31.95 39.16
N ALA A 478 22.36 31.31 40.30
CA ALA A 478 21.46 30.33 40.89
C ALA A 478 20.70 31.01 42.04
N SER A 479 19.38 30.90 42.04
CA SER A 479 18.53 31.27 43.17
C SER A 479 18.09 30.00 43.90
N THR A 480 18.32 30.03 45.19
CA THR A 480 17.98 29.03 46.19
C THR A 480 16.48 28.94 46.48
N SER A 481 16.11 27.78 46.99
CA SER A 481 14.99 27.48 47.88
C SER A 481 14.55 28.62 48.82
N GLU A 482 13.24 28.81 48.97
CA GLU A 482 12.50 28.72 50.25
C GLU A 482 10.99 28.88 50.02
N THR A 483 10.21 27.96 50.63
CA THR A 483 8.75 27.91 50.83
C THR A 483 7.82 27.58 49.67
#